data_AF-A0A1Y5XQG3-F1
#
_entry.id   AF-A0A1Y5XQG3-F1
#
_cell.length_a   1.000
_cell.length_b   1.000
_cell.length_c   1.000
_cell.angle_alpha   90.00
_cell.angle_beta   90.00
_cell.angle_gamma   90.00
#
_symmetry.space_group_name_H-M   'P 1'
#
loop_
_entity.id
_entity.type
_entity.pdbx_description
1 polymer ?
#
loop_
_entity_poly.entity_id
_entity_poly.type
_entity_poly.pdbx_seq_one_letter_code
_entity_poly.pdbx_strand_id
1 'polypeptide(L)'
;MTSDPVGLFELASANDSTGRPELAEPLYRKALESGLSGYRRRRALIQLASTLRNLGHPEQSVALLTAERERQESDELDDALDAFLALALVDTGHAREAAGLALAALAKHLPRYNRSLAYYATHL
;
A
#
# COMPACT_ATOMS: atom_id res chain seq x y z
N MET A 1 20.65 -19.53 -9.58
CA MET A 1 20.02 -19.76 -8.27
C MET A 1 18.99 -18.65 -8.07
N THR A 2 17.70 -18.96 -8.21
CA THR A 2 16.63 -18.06 -7.80
C THR A 2 16.67 -17.97 -6.27
N SER A 3 16.85 -16.76 -5.75
CA SER A 3 16.80 -16.52 -4.30
C SER A 3 15.38 -16.83 -3.80
N ASP A 4 15.24 -17.40 -2.60
CA ASP A 4 13.94 -17.68 -1.99
C ASP A 4 13.09 -16.40 -1.89
N PRO A 5 11.90 -16.32 -2.52
CA PRO A 5 11.07 -15.12 -2.52
C PRO A 5 10.66 -14.70 -1.11
N VAL A 6 10.42 -15.66 -0.20
CA VAL A 6 10.06 -15.37 1.18
C VAL A 6 11.24 -14.77 1.93
N GLY A 7 12.43 -15.38 1.83
CA GLY A 7 13.65 -14.83 2.42
C GLY A 7 13.98 -13.41 1.92
N LEU A 8 13.78 -13.12 0.63
CA LEU A 8 13.95 -11.78 0.08
C LEU A 8 12.98 -10.77 0.70
N PHE A 9 11.70 -11.15 0.83
CA PHE A 9 10.66 -10.31 1.44
C PHE A 9 10.94 -10.01 2.91
N GLU A 10 11.33 -11.01 3.70
CA GLU A 10 11.63 -10.81 5.12
C GLU A 10 12.88 -9.93 5.29
N LEU A 11 13.90 -10.10 4.44
CA LEU A 11 15.08 -9.25 4.44
C LEU A 11 14.77 -7.80 4.02
N ALA A 12 13.90 -7.62 3.01
CA ALA A 12 13.41 -6.29 2.63
C ALA A 12 12.72 -5.60 3.82
N SER A 13 11.82 -6.33 4.49
CA SER A 13 11.09 -5.86 5.67
C SER A 13 12.01 -5.52 6.84
N ALA A 14 13.06 -6.30 7.06
CA ALA A 14 14.07 -6.00 8.07
C ALA A 14 14.85 -4.70 7.76
N ASN A 15 15.22 -4.46 6.49
CA ASN A 15 15.89 -3.23 6.09
C ASN A 15 14.97 -2.00 6.22
N ASP A 16 13.71 -2.11 5.75
CA ASP A 16 12.74 -1.00 5.83
C ASP A 16 12.45 -0.62 7.29
N SER A 17 12.16 -1.60 8.15
CA SER A 17 11.91 -1.38 9.59
C SER A 17 13.12 -0.84 10.37
N THR A 18 14.33 -0.99 9.84
CA THR A 18 15.57 -0.44 10.44
C THR A 18 16.05 0.83 9.74
N GLY A 19 15.20 1.46 8.93
CA GLY A 19 15.46 2.77 8.33
C GLY A 19 16.45 2.73 7.17
N ARG A 20 16.46 1.64 6.40
CA ARG A 20 17.30 1.45 5.20
C ARG A 20 16.45 1.21 3.94
N PRO A 21 15.58 2.14 3.56
CA PRO A 21 14.65 1.96 2.44
C PRO A 21 15.37 1.70 1.09
N GLU A 22 16.56 2.27 0.89
CA GLU A 22 17.40 2.07 -0.29
C GLU A 22 17.90 0.62 -0.44
N LEU A 23 18.04 -0.11 0.67
CA LEU A 23 18.34 -1.54 0.65
C LEU A 23 17.08 -2.40 0.54
N ALA A 24 15.96 -1.91 1.07
CA ALA A 24 14.68 -2.63 1.07
C ALA A 24 14.03 -2.68 -0.32
N GLU A 25 14.00 -1.56 -1.05
CA GLU A 25 13.33 -1.46 -2.35
C GLU A 25 13.74 -2.56 -3.35
N PRO A 26 15.04 -2.76 -3.68
CA PRO A 26 15.43 -3.77 -4.64
C PRO A 26 15.10 -5.20 -4.17
N LEU A 27 15.07 -5.45 -2.86
CA LEU A 27 14.74 -6.75 -2.31
C LEU A 27 13.24 -7.05 -2.41
N TYR A 28 12.38 -6.06 -2.16
CA TYR A 28 10.94 -6.21 -2.38
C TYR A 28 10.62 -6.51 -3.84
N ARG A 29 11.19 -5.75 -4.78
CA ARG A 29 11.01 -6.00 -6.23
C ARG A 29 11.46 -7.40 -6.61
N LYS A 30 12.64 -7.80 -6.17
CA LYS A 30 13.17 -9.14 -6.45
C LYS A 30 12.30 -10.24 -5.84
N ALA A 31 11.74 -10.05 -4.65
CA ALA A 31 10.82 -11.01 -4.05
C ALA A 31 9.56 -11.20 -4.92
N LEU A 32 8.96 -10.09 -5.37
CA LEU A 32 7.79 -10.09 -6.25
C LEU A 32 8.10 -10.76 -7.60
N GLU A 33 9.21 -10.39 -8.24
CA GLU A 33 9.68 -10.98 -9.51
C GLU A 33 10.00 -12.47 -9.38
N SER A 34 10.47 -12.91 -8.21
CA SER A 34 10.79 -14.32 -7.95
C SER A 34 9.54 -15.16 -7.62
N GLY A 35 8.34 -14.58 -7.70
CA GLY A 35 7.07 -15.31 -7.55
C GLY A 35 6.51 -15.33 -6.14
N LEU A 36 6.85 -14.37 -5.27
CA LEU A 36 6.18 -14.20 -3.99
C LEU A 36 4.66 -14.08 -4.22
N SER A 37 3.86 -14.85 -3.49
CA SER A 37 2.41 -15.00 -3.75
C SER A 37 1.58 -14.89 -2.46
N GLY A 38 0.25 -14.85 -2.65
CA GLY A 38 -0.73 -14.78 -1.56
C GLY A 38 -0.55 -13.56 -0.65
N TYR A 39 -0.88 -13.74 0.63
CA TYR A 39 -0.83 -12.67 1.63
C TYR A 39 0.53 -11.96 1.72
N ARG A 40 1.65 -12.69 1.60
CA ARG A 40 3.00 -12.09 1.64
C ARG A 40 3.26 -11.18 0.45
N ARG A 41 2.78 -11.53 -0.74
CA ARG A 41 2.87 -10.68 -1.94
C ARG A 41 2.17 -9.34 -1.71
N ARG A 42 0.96 -9.38 -1.16
CA ARG A 42 0.16 -8.18 -0.89
C ARG A 42 0.83 -7.28 0.14
N ARG A 43 1.39 -7.85 1.21
CA ARG A 43 2.25 -7.11 2.16
C ARG A 43 3.47 -6.50 1.49
N ALA A 44 4.18 -7.27 0.67
CA ALA A 44 5.39 -6.80 -0.03
C ALA A 44 5.09 -5.59 -0.91
N LEU A 45 3.96 -5.58 -1.62
CA LEU A 45 3.55 -4.43 -2.42
C LEU A 45 3.24 -3.20 -1.57
N ILE A 46 2.46 -3.35 -0.49
CA ILE A 46 2.13 -2.23 0.40
C ILE A 46 3.41 -1.63 1.02
N GLN A 47 4.31 -2.49 1.50
CA GLN A 47 5.59 -2.04 2.07
C GLN A 47 6.52 -1.41 1.02
N LEU A 48 6.62 -2.00 -0.17
CA LEU A 48 7.36 -1.40 -1.29
C LEU A 48 6.80 -0.03 -1.67
N ALA A 49 5.47 0.12 -1.73
CA ALA A 49 4.84 1.39 -2.04
C ALA A 49 5.13 2.45 -0.96
N SER A 50 5.15 2.07 0.32
CA SER A 50 5.58 2.94 1.41
C SER A 50 7.07 3.31 1.29
N THR A 51 7.93 2.33 0.99
CA THR A 51 9.36 2.54 0.73
C THR A 51 9.58 3.56 -0.39
N LEU A 52 8.85 3.43 -1.50
CA LEU A 52 8.93 4.35 -2.65
C LEU A 52 8.52 5.77 -2.29
N ARG A 53 7.49 5.97 -1.47
CA ARG A 53 7.16 7.32 -0.95
C ARG A 53 8.32 7.91 -0.16
N ASN A 54 8.90 7.14 0.76
CA ASN A 54 10.03 7.59 1.57
C ASN A 54 11.28 7.93 0.73
N LEU A 55 11.45 7.28 -0.41
CA LEU A 55 12.54 7.54 -1.36
C LEU A 55 12.24 8.69 -2.35
N GLY A 56 11.08 9.35 -2.26
CA GLY A 56 10.71 10.46 -3.15
C GLY A 56 10.15 10.00 -4.50
N HIS A 57 9.53 8.82 -4.55
CA HIS A 57 8.85 8.26 -5.73
C HIS A 57 7.35 8.00 -5.47
N PRO A 58 6.58 9.01 -5.03
CA PRO A 58 5.18 8.82 -4.66
C PRO A 58 4.27 8.44 -5.83
N GLU A 59 4.59 8.83 -7.08
CA GLU A 59 3.82 8.44 -8.27
C GLU A 59 3.90 6.93 -8.53
N GLN A 60 5.08 6.32 -8.30
CA GLN A 60 5.22 4.87 -8.40
C GLN A 60 4.44 4.16 -7.28
N SER A 61 4.40 4.74 -6.09
CA SER A 61 3.59 4.24 -4.98
C SER A 61 2.10 4.23 -5.33
N VAL A 62 1.56 5.33 -5.86
CA VAL A 62 0.18 5.42 -6.36
C VAL A 62 -0.07 4.34 -7.41
N ALA A 63 0.79 4.23 -8.42
CA ALA A 63 0.61 3.25 -9.50
C ALA A 63 0.56 1.81 -8.99
N LEU A 64 1.45 1.43 -8.08
CA LEU A 64 1.49 0.08 -7.49
C LEU A 64 0.23 -0.22 -6.67
N LEU A 65 -0.19 0.70 -5.81
CA LEU A 65 -1.32 0.50 -4.91
C LEU A 65 -2.65 0.51 -5.67
N THR A 66 -2.79 1.38 -6.67
CA THR A 66 -3.96 1.39 -7.56
C THR A 66 -4.05 0.09 -8.35
N ALA A 67 -2.96 -0.38 -8.96
CA ALA A 67 -2.94 -1.64 -9.68
C ALA A 67 -3.29 -2.84 -8.78
N GLU A 68 -2.79 -2.85 -7.54
CA GLU A 68 -3.15 -3.88 -6.56
C GLU A 68 -4.64 -3.84 -6.21
N ARG A 69 -5.21 -2.65 -6.04
CA ARG A 69 -6.63 -2.44 -5.75
C ARG A 69 -7.53 -2.89 -6.89
N GLU A 70 -7.10 -2.69 -8.14
CA GLU A 70 -7.81 -3.11 -9.35
C GLU A 70 -7.89 -4.63 -9.53
N ARG A 71 -7.02 -5.40 -8.86
CA ARG A 71 -7.08 -6.88 -8.87
C ARG A 71 -8.34 -7.42 -8.19
N GLN A 72 -9.02 -6.61 -7.37
CA GLN A 72 -10.23 -6.99 -6.63
C GLN A 72 -10.04 -8.24 -5.73
N GLU A 73 -8.80 -8.53 -5.36
CA GLU A 73 -8.47 -9.46 -4.27
C GLU A 73 -8.83 -8.76 -2.94
N SER A 74 -9.51 -9.46 -2.04
CA SER A 74 -9.95 -8.92 -0.75
C SER A 74 -9.47 -9.82 0.38
N ASP A 75 -8.79 -9.20 1.36
CA ASP A 75 -8.34 -9.81 2.59
C ASP A 75 -8.24 -8.72 3.69
N GLU A 76 -7.70 -9.08 4.85
CA GLU A 76 -7.55 -8.16 6.00
C GLU A 76 -6.68 -6.92 5.72
N LEU A 77 -5.97 -6.86 4.60
CA LEU A 77 -5.14 -5.72 4.20
C LEU A 77 -5.89 -4.68 3.36
N ASP A 78 -7.19 -4.84 3.09
CA ASP A 78 -7.96 -3.90 2.26
C ASP A 78 -7.88 -2.46 2.79
N ASP A 79 -8.08 -2.25 4.09
CA ASP A 79 -8.00 -0.90 4.66
C ASP A 79 -6.57 -0.39 4.75
N ALA A 80 -5.58 -1.28 4.89
CA ALA A 80 -4.18 -0.90 4.82
C ALA A 80 -3.82 -0.41 3.41
N LEU A 81 -4.26 -1.12 2.37
CA LEU A 81 -4.08 -0.74 0.97
C LEU A 81 -4.69 0.65 0.70
N ASP A 82 -5.96 0.85 1.09
CA ASP A 82 -6.65 2.14 0.93
C ASP A 82 -5.94 3.26 1.70
N ALA A 83 -5.45 3.01 2.93
CA ALA A 83 -4.74 4.00 3.73
C ALA A 83 -3.39 4.40 3.12
N PHE A 84 -2.57 3.44 2.68
CA PHE A 84 -1.29 3.75 2.03
C PHE A 84 -1.48 4.43 0.68
N LEU A 85 -2.54 4.10 -0.07
CA LEU A 85 -2.88 4.79 -1.32
C LEU A 85 -3.29 6.24 -1.05
N ALA A 86 -4.12 6.48 -0.02
CA ALA A 86 -4.46 7.84 0.38
C ALA A 86 -3.22 8.67 0.73
N LEU A 87 -2.25 8.11 1.45
CA LEU A 87 -1.00 8.80 1.75
C LEU A 87 -0.19 9.11 0.47
N ALA A 88 -0.11 8.17 -0.48
CA ALA A 88 0.56 8.39 -1.76
C ALA A 88 -0.14 9.48 -2.61
N LEU A 89 -1.48 9.52 -2.57
CA LEU A 89 -2.28 10.55 -3.23
C LEU A 89 -2.05 11.95 -2.63
N VAL A 90 -1.88 12.06 -1.31
CA VAL A 90 -1.49 13.34 -0.67
C VAL A 90 -0.15 13.84 -1.22
N ASP A 91 0.86 12.96 -1.28
CA ASP A 91 2.21 13.31 -1.73
C ASP A 91 2.25 13.73 -3.21
N THR A 92 1.26 13.31 -4.01
CA THR A 92 1.13 13.68 -5.44
C THR A 92 0.14 14.82 -5.70
N GLY A 93 -0.36 15.49 -4.66
CA GLY A 93 -1.25 16.65 -4.79
C GLY A 93 -2.74 16.31 -4.95
N HIS A 94 -3.13 15.04 -4.80
CA HIS A 94 -4.52 14.55 -4.91
C HIS A 94 -5.20 14.47 -3.53
N ALA A 95 -4.99 15.46 -2.66
CA ALA A 95 -5.42 15.41 -1.26
C ALA A 95 -6.95 15.25 -1.07
N ARG A 96 -7.77 15.76 -1.99
CA ARG A 96 -9.23 15.61 -1.94
C ARG A 96 -9.66 14.16 -2.20
N GLU A 97 -9.03 13.51 -3.18
CA GLU A 97 -9.23 12.09 -3.46
C GLU A 97 -8.74 11.21 -2.31
N ALA A 98 -7.55 11.53 -1.78
CA ALA A 98 -7.00 10.86 -0.60
C ALA A 98 -7.94 10.91 0.60
N ALA A 99 -8.51 12.08 0.90
CA ALA A 99 -9.48 12.23 1.97
C ALA A 99 -10.74 11.41 1.71
N GLY A 100 -11.23 11.36 0.47
CA GLY A 100 -12.39 10.57 0.10
C GLY A 100 -12.15 9.09 0.35
N LEU A 101 -11.01 8.59 -0.11
CA LEU A 101 -10.59 7.20 0.09
C LEU A 101 -10.46 6.83 1.57
N ALA A 102 -9.76 7.66 2.37
CA ALA A 102 -9.57 7.41 3.80
C ALA A 102 -10.89 7.43 4.58
N LEU A 103 -11.79 8.37 4.27
CA LEU A 103 -13.10 8.45 4.90
C LEU A 103 -14.00 7.26 4.51
N ALA A 104 -13.94 6.79 3.27
CA ALA A 104 -14.65 5.59 2.84
C ALA A 104 -14.17 4.34 3.59
N ALA A 105 -12.86 4.18 3.78
CA ALA A 105 -12.29 3.08 4.55
C ALA A 105 -12.73 3.15 6.03
N LEU A 106 -12.59 4.32 6.66
CA LEU A 106 -12.98 4.52 8.06
C LEU A 106 -14.48 4.28 8.29
N ALA A 107 -15.35 4.68 7.36
CA ALA A 107 -16.79 4.56 7.50
C ALA A 107 -17.26 3.12 7.75
N LYS A 108 -16.53 2.10 7.26
CA LYS A 108 -16.84 0.68 7.46
C LYS A 108 -16.77 0.26 8.94
N HIS A 109 -15.95 0.96 9.73
CA HIS A 109 -15.63 0.62 11.12
C HIS A 109 -16.39 1.44 12.16
N LEU A 110 -17.08 2.49 11.74
CA LEU A 110 -17.73 3.40 12.68
C LEU A 110 -19.03 2.80 13.24
N PRO A 111 -19.23 2.82 14.57
CA PRO A 111 -20.49 2.34 15.17
C PRO A 111 -21.68 3.27 14.89
N ARG A 112 -21.42 4.53 14.50
CA ARG A 112 -22.42 5.55 14.15
C ARG A 112 -21.86 6.46 13.04
N TYR A 113 -22.74 7.13 12.31
CA TYR A 113 -22.40 8.05 11.21
C TYR A 113 -21.72 7.39 9.99
N ASN A 114 -21.66 6.05 9.95
CA ASN A 114 -21.09 5.28 8.83
C ASN A 114 -21.73 5.67 7.48
N ARG A 115 -23.06 5.77 7.40
CA ARG A 115 -23.76 6.16 6.17
C ARG A 115 -23.42 7.59 5.74
N SER A 116 -23.41 8.53 6.68
CA SER A 116 -23.09 9.93 6.39
C SER A 116 -21.64 10.08 5.94
N LEU A 117 -20.71 9.37 6.57
CA LEU A 117 -19.29 9.45 6.21
C LEU A 117 -19.01 8.80 4.85
N ALA A 118 -19.65 7.64 4.57
CA ALA A 118 -19.58 7.01 3.25
C ALA A 118 -20.17 7.91 2.14
N TYR A 119 -21.21 8.68 2.45
CA TYR A 119 -21.73 9.69 1.54
C TYR A 119 -20.70 10.80 1.28
N TYR A 120 -20.17 11.43 2.33
CA TYR A 120 -19.18 12.50 2.15
C TYR A 120 -17.92 12.04 1.43
N ALA A 121 -17.47 10.82 1.67
CA ALA A 121 -16.31 10.24 1.00
C ALA A 121 -16.40 10.25 -0.54
N THR A 122 -17.61 10.26 -1.10
CA THR A 122 -17.86 10.31 -2.56
C THR A 122 -18.28 11.70 -3.07
N HIS A 123 -18.38 12.68 -2.17
CA HIS A 123 -18.88 14.04 -2.45
C HIS A 123 -17.93 15.12 -1.92
N LEU A 124 -16.68 14.75 -1.61
CA LEU A 124 -15.70 15.69 -1.10
C LEU A 124 -15.44 16.81 -2.06
#